data_AF-A0A9P8L2J9-F1
#
_entry.id   AF-A0A9P8L2J9-F1
#
_cell.length_a   1.000
_cell.length_b   1.000
_cell.length_c   1.000
_cell.angle_alpha   90.00
_cell.angle_beta   90.00
_cell.angle_gamma   90.00
#
_symmetry.space_group_name_H-M   'P 1'
#
loop_
_entity.id
_entity.type
_entity.pdbx_description
1 polymer ?
#
loop_
_entity_poly.entity_id
_entity_poly.type
_entity_poly.pdbx_seq_one_letter_code
_entity_poly.pdbx_strand_id
1 'polypeptide(L)'
;MTASLTTLTWEYVRQAGSFRDAINRFDSFAQEHLMAHNYDFSFVTLDSWDLRVQLPREARDKAVVLPPYLQHSRAFDLRTEYQRWQQHHPESLPFGPSSLANICAALEVEPVQSSAPIKHNLPFHLQALAPASPRRAMEEAITLARVLRGLVRKSQPPHEHPDVLTRPMDARADVRAFLSERSKVLHMAGLPHDTTQSELESWFT
;
A
#
# COMPACT_ATOMS: atom_id res chain seq x y z
N MET A 1 0.42 6.64 -21.69
CA MET A 1 -0.94 6.29 -21.19
C MET A 1 -1.10 6.41 -19.66
N THR A 2 -0.12 6.94 -18.91
CA THR A 2 -0.17 7.05 -17.43
C THR A 2 -0.89 8.30 -16.90
N ALA A 3 -0.93 9.40 -17.66
CA ALA A 3 -1.56 10.66 -17.24
C ALA A 3 -3.07 10.54 -16.97
N SER A 4 -3.75 9.57 -17.60
CA SER A 4 -5.21 9.38 -17.43
C SER A 4 -5.60 8.82 -16.06
N LEU A 5 -4.70 8.11 -15.37
CA LEU A 5 -4.98 7.45 -14.09
C LEU A 5 -4.76 8.39 -12.89
N THR A 6 -3.72 9.22 -12.95
CA THR A 6 -3.34 10.13 -11.84
C THR A 6 -3.76 11.57 -12.07
N THR A 7 -4.14 11.94 -13.30
CA THR A 7 -4.29 13.34 -13.78
C THR A 7 -3.08 14.23 -13.60
N LEU A 8 -1.90 13.65 -13.31
CA LEU A 8 -0.65 14.40 -13.29
C LEU A 8 -0.25 14.72 -14.73
N THR A 9 -0.38 16.00 -15.08
CA THR A 9 0.16 16.59 -16.31
C THR A 9 1.60 17.02 -16.13
N TRP A 10 2.31 17.27 -17.25
CA TRP A 10 3.68 17.78 -17.23
C TRP A 10 3.85 19.05 -16.39
N GLU A 11 2.85 19.93 -16.40
CA GLU A 11 2.82 21.17 -15.60
C GLU A 11 3.01 20.92 -14.09
N TYR A 12 2.48 19.80 -13.58
CA TYR A 12 2.63 19.44 -12.16
C TYR A 12 4.01 18.90 -11.81
N VAL A 13 4.74 18.33 -12.78
CA VAL A 13 5.99 17.60 -12.51
C VAL A 13 7.23 18.33 -13.01
N ARG A 14 7.11 19.32 -13.89
CA ARG A 14 8.25 20.06 -14.48
C ARG A 14 9.16 20.73 -13.45
N GLN A 15 8.65 21.02 -12.26
CA GLN A 15 9.37 21.66 -11.15
C GLN A 15 9.36 20.82 -9.86
N ALA A 16 8.97 19.53 -9.93
CA ALA A 16 8.79 18.69 -8.75
C ALA A 16 10.11 18.23 -8.07
N GLY A 17 11.27 18.53 -8.67
CA GLY A 17 12.56 18.04 -8.21
C GLY A 17 12.82 16.59 -8.61
N SER A 18 13.91 16.03 -8.11
CA SER A 18 14.29 14.65 -8.37
C SER A 18 13.71 13.67 -7.33
N PHE A 19 13.75 12.37 -7.66
CA PHE A 19 13.42 11.33 -6.69
C PHE A 19 14.31 11.40 -5.43
N ARG A 20 15.60 11.73 -5.59
CA ARG A 20 16.53 11.93 -4.47
C ARG A 20 16.06 13.07 -3.56
N ASP A 21 15.61 14.18 -4.13
CA ASP A 21 15.11 15.32 -3.36
C ASP A 21 13.87 14.95 -2.55
N ALA A 22 12.97 14.15 -3.15
CA ALA A 22 11.79 13.64 -2.47
C ALA A 22 12.15 12.72 -1.28
N ILE A 23 13.10 11.79 -1.47
CA ILE A 23 13.58 10.91 -0.39
C ILE A 23 14.26 11.71 0.72
N ASN A 24 15.12 12.66 0.38
CA ASN A 24 15.80 13.50 1.36
C ASN A 24 14.79 14.33 2.17
N ARG A 25 13.78 14.91 1.51
CA ARG A 25 12.72 15.66 2.19
C ARG A 25 11.90 14.77 3.12
N PHE A 26 11.60 13.55 2.70
CA PHE A 26 10.91 12.57 3.54
C PHE A 26 11.75 12.18 4.76
N ASP A 27 13.06 11.94 4.56
CA ASP A 27 13.98 11.60 5.65
C ASP A 27 14.14 12.75 6.63
N SER A 28 14.32 13.98 6.17
CA SER A 28 14.33 15.16 7.05
C SER A 28 13.08 15.25 7.93
N PHE A 29 11.90 15.03 7.35
CA PHE A 29 10.64 15.01 8.11
C PHE A 29 10.63 13.89 9.16
N ALA A 30 11.03 12.67 8.78
CA ALA A 30 11.06 11.54 9.70
C ALA A 30 12.07 11.75 10.84
N GLN A 31 13.25 12.29 10.54
CA GLN A 31 14.25 12.62 11.55
C GLN A 31 13.73 13.65 12.55
N GLU A 32 13.12 14.72 12.07
CA GLU A 32 12.61 15.82 12.90
C GLU A 32 11.41 15.40 13.76
N HIS A 33 10.44 14.69 13.19
CA HIS A 33 9.16 14.46 13.85
C HIS A 33 9.01 13.08 14.48
N LEU A 34 9.79 12.08 14.07
CA LEU A 34 9.68 10.70 14.57
C LEU A 34 10.93 10.29 15.34
N MET A 35 12.10 10.36 14.70
CA MET A 35 13.34 9.85 15.29
C MET A 35 13.84 10.71 16.44
N ALA A 36 13.79 12.04 16.31
CA ALA A 36 14.17 12.96 17.37
C ALA A 36 13.34 12.78 18.65
N HIS A 37 12.12 12.25 18.52
CA HIS A 37 11.21 11.97 19.62
C HIS A 37 11.23 10.50 20.06
N ASN A 38 12.11 9.67 19.47
CA ASN A 38 12.19 8.22 19.69
C ASN A 38 10.83 7.49 19.50
N TYR A 39 10.04 7.92 18.53
CA TYR A 39 8.80 7.23 18.19
C TYR A 39 9.05 6.01 17.33
N ASP A 40 8.50 4.88 17.76
CA ASP A 40 8.27 3.74 16.89
C ASP A 40 7.11 4.02 15.94
N PHE A 41 7.27 3.66 14.67
CA PHE A 41 6.21 3.79 13.69
C PHE A 41 6.20 2.61 12.72
N SER A 42 5.09 2.50 11.99
CA SER A 42 4.93 1.58 10.87
C SER A 42 4.12 2.29 9.80
N PHE A 43 4.41 1.97 8.55
CA PHE A 43 3.64 2.46 7.42
C PHE A 43 2.28 1.78 7.36
N VAL A 44 1.34 2.45 6.71
CA VAL A 44 0.04 1.88 6.37
C VAL A 44 -0.16 2.10 4.89
N THR A 45 -0.39 1.03 4.15
CA THR A 45 -0.56 1.06 2.69
C THR A 45 -1.82 0.30 2.30
N LEU A 46 -2.37 0.58 1.11
CA LEU A 46 -3.47 -0.22 0.58
C LEU A 46 -2.97 -1.61 0.21
N ASP A 47 -1.90 -1.63 -0.58
CA ASP A 47 -1.08 -2.79 -0.84
C ASP A 47 0.38 -2.47 -0.50
N SER A 48 1.14 -3.48 -0.16
CA SER A 48 2.52 -3.35 0.28
C SER A 48 3.54 -3.41 -0.86
N TRP A 49 3.10 -3.52 -2.13
CA TRP A 49 3.99 -3.55 -3.30
C TRP A 49 4.70 -2.22 -3.49
N ASP A 50 4.03 -1.09 -3.25
CA ASP A 50 4.61 0.26 -3.39
C ASP A 50 5.91 0.39 -2.56
N LEU A 51 5.87 -0.04 -1.30
CA LEU A 51 7.01 0.07 -0.39
C LEU A 51 8.04 -1.05 -0.54
N ARG A 52 7.61 -2.26 -0.93
CA ARG A 52 8.51 -3.42 -1.01
C ARG A 52 9.18 -3.61 -2.35
N VAL A 53 8.53 -3.19 -3.43
CA VAL A 53 8.96 -3.48 -4.79
C VAL A 53 9.23 -2.20 -5.54
N GLN A 54 8.24 -1.30 -5.62
CA GLN A 54 8.37 -0.10 -6.43
C GLN A 54 9.45 0.83 -5.89
N LEU A 55 9.37 1.17 -4.60
CA LEU A 55 10.28 2.12 -3.97
C LEU A 55 11.75 1.64 -4.00
N PRO A 56 12.09 0.39 -3.63
CA PRO A 56 13.47 -0.10 -3.73
C PRO A 56 13.96 -0.23 -5.17
N ARG A 57 13.09 -0.65 -6.12
CA ARG A 57 13.44 -0.70 -7.54
C ARG A 57 13.79 0.68 -8.08
N GLU A 58 12.93 1.67 -7.83
CA GLU A 58 13.12 3.05 -8.27
C GLU A 58 14.42 3.64 -7.69
N ALA A 59 14.69 3.36 -6.41
CA ALA A 59 15.91 3.78 -5.74
C ALA A 59 17.16 3.18 -6.38
N ARG A 60 17.14 1.87 -6.71
CA ARG A 60 18.22 1.21 -7.42
C ARG A 60 18.43 1.81 -8.81
N ASP A 61 17.35 1.93 -9.59
CA ASP A 61 17.41 2.40 -10.98
C ASP A 61 17.92 3.86 -11.06
N LYS A 62 17.68 4.67 -10.01
CA LYS A 62 18.15 6.06 -9.89
C LYS A 62 19.38 6.24 -9.00
N ALA A 63 20.03 5.16 -8.57
CA ALA A 63 21.19 5.18 -7.67
C ALA A 63 20.99 6.03 -6.40
N VAL A 64 19.79 5.98 -5.82
CA VAL A 64 19.44 6.64 -4.55
C VAL A 64 19.53 5.62 -3.43
N VAL A 65 20.22 5.97 -2.35
CA VAL A 65 20.27 5.15 -1.13
C VAL A 65 19.06 5.49 -0.28
N LEU A 66 18.27 4.47 0.06
CA LEU A 66 17.13 4.63 0.95
C LEU A 66 17.58 4.63 2.42
N PRO A 67 16.99 5.47 3.29
CA PRO A 67 17.10 5.32 4.74
C PRO A 67 16.71 3.91 5.20
N PRO A 68 17.28 3.39 6.30
CA PRO A 68 17.06 2.00 6.73
C PRO A 68 15.60 1.60 6.91
N TYR A 69 14.75 2.52 7.39
CA TYR A 69 13.33 2.28 7.61
C TYR A 69 12.49 2.29 6.31
N LEU A 70 13.03 2.82 5.19
CA LEU A 70 12.44 2.70 3.85
C LEU A 70 12.98 1.48 3.11
N GLN A 71 14.26 1.13 3.33
CA GLN A 71 14.87 -0.07 2.76
C GLN A 71 14.23 -1.35 3.32
N HIS A 72 13.89 -1.33 4.61
CA HIS A 72 13.21 -2.43 5.29
C HIS A 72 12.00 -1.90 6.06
N SER A 73 10.98 -1.53 5.29
CA SER A 73 9.76 -0.97 5.85
C SER A 73 8.99 -1.97 6.69
N ARG A 74 8.51 -1.49 7.85
CA ARG A 74 7.46 -2.15 8.63
C ARG A 74 6.13 -1.56 8.20
N ALA A 75 5.18 -2.39 7.78
CA ALA A 75 3.92 -1.89 7.23
C ALA A 75 2.72 -2.77 7.58
N PHE A 76 1.57 -2.13 7.78
CA PHE A 76 0.26 -2.76 7.71
C PHE A 76 -0.30 -2.60 6.29
N ASP A 77 -0.69 -3.72 5.70
CA ASP A 77 -1.31 -3.81 4.38
C ASP A 77 -2.83 -3.87 4.58
N LEU A 78 -3.55 -2.80 4.26
CA LEU A 78 -4.96 -2.66 4.60
C LEU A 78 -5.86 -3.68 3.89
N ARG A 79 -5.46 -4.21 2.72
CA ARG A 79 -6.18 -5.33 2.10
C ARG A 79 -6.06 -6.59 2.95
N THR A 80 -4.86 -6.88 3.42
CA THR A 80 -4.60 -8.04 4.28
C THR A 80 -5.30 -7.89 5.64
N GLU A 81 -5.23 -6.72 6.25
CA GLU A 81 -5.89 -6.45 7.54
C GLU A 81 -7.42 -6.49 7.40
N TYR A 82 -7.95 -5.98 6.29
CA TYR A 82 -9.39 -6.11 5.99
C TYR A 82 -9.79 -7.57 5.76
N GLN A 83 -8.99 -8.37 5.04
CA GLN A 83 -9.27 -9.81 4.87
C GLN A 83 -9.33 -10.55 6.21
N ARG A 84 -8.42 -10.25 7.14
CA ARG A 84 -8.47 -10.79 8.51
C ARG A 84 -9.76 -10.38 9.21
N TRP A 85 -10.12 -9.10 9.15
CA TRP A 85 -11.38 -8.60 9.69
C TRP A 85 -12.60 -9.31 9.07
N GLN A 86 -12.62 -9.54 7.75
CA GLN A 86 -13.73 -10.25 7.07
C GLN A 86 -13.94 -11.68 7.56
N GLN A 87 -12.89 -12.37 8.03
CA GLN A 87 -13.02 -13.73 8.58
C GLN A 87 -13.91 -13.77 9.83
N HIS A 88 -13.99 -12.65 10.55
CA HIS A 88 -14.85 -12.46 11.72
C HIS A 88 -16.19 -11.80 11.38
N HIS A 89 -16.37 -11.35 10.13
CA HIS A 89 -17.51 -10.58 9.64
C HIS A 89 -18.06 -11.13 8.32
N PRO A 90 -18.69 -12.33 8.31
CA PRO A 90 -19.17 -12.98 7.11
C PRO A 90 -20.24 -12.16 6.34
N GLU A 91 -20.96 -11.27 7.02
CA GLU A 91 -21.88 -10.31 6.39
C GLU A 91 -21.20 -9.36 5.41
N SER A 92 -19.87 -9.19 5.54
CA SER A 92 -19.08 -8.32 4.68
C SER A 92 -18.49 -9.03 3.45
N LEU A 93 -18.69 -10.34 3.29
CA LEU A 93 -18.19 -11.12 2.15
C LEU A 93 -18.57 -10.58 0.74
N PRO A 94 -19.74 -9.95 0.53
CA PRO A 94 -20.05 -9.32 -0.75
C PRO A 94 -19.06 -8.19 -1.13
N PHE A 95 -18.38 -7.60 -0.15
CA PHE A 95 -17.42 -6.52 -0.34
C PHE A 95 -15.99 -7.09 -0.42
N GLY A 96 -15.61 -7.61 -1.60
CA GLY A 96 -14.29 -8.21 -1.77
C GLY A 96 -13.11 -7.24 -1.51
N PRO A 97 -11.97 -7.72 -0.98
CA PRO A 97 -10.82 -6.91 -0.55
C PRO A 97 -10.01 -6.31 -1.72
N SER A 98 -10.26 -6.73 -2.96
CA SER A 98 -9.51 -6.28 -4.13
C SER A 98 -9.78 -4.82 -4.50
N SER A 99 -10.92 -4.26 -4.09
CA SER A 99 -11.33 -2.88 -4.40
C SER A 99 -11.34 -2.02 -3.15
N LEU A 100 -10.62 -0.88 -3.18
CA LEU A 100 -10.67 0.11 -2.10
C LEU A 100 -12.11 0.61 -1.86
N ALA A 101 -12.92 0.74 -2.91
CA ALA A 101 -14.32 1.16 -2.78
C ALA A 101 -15.15 0.16 -1.97
N ASN A 102 -14.90 -1.14 -2.14
CA ASN A 102 -15.57 -2.19 -1.36
C ASN A 102 -15.16 -2.14 0.10
N ILE A 103 -13.85 -1.98 0.38
CA ILE A 103 -13.33 -1.84 1.73
C ILE A 103 -13.97 -0.62 2.41
N CYS A 104 -14.01 0.52 1.71
CA CYS A 104 -14.67 1.73 2.19
C CYS A 104 -16.16 1.47 2.51
N ALA A 105 -16.90 0.82 1.61
CA ALA A 105 -18.31 0.53 1.83
C ALA A 105 -18.54 -0.37 3.06
N ALA A 106 -17.80 -1.47 3.20
CA ALA A 106 -17.93 -2.39 4.33
C ALA A 106 -17.59 -1.73 5.68
N LEU A 107 -16.60 -0.84 5.67
CA LEU A 107 -16.17 -0.12 6.87
C LEU A 107 -16.94 1.17 7.13
N GLU A 108 -17.93 1.50 6.27
CA GLU A 108 -18.71 2.75 6.32
C GLU A 108 -17.81 3.99 6.29
N VAL A 109 -16.82 3.97 5.41
CA VAL A 109 -15.86 5.04 5.19
C VAL A 109 -16.21 5.79 3.92
N GLU A 110 -16.46 7.08 4.05
CA GLU A 110 -16.58 8.01 2.93
C GLU A 110 -15.18 8.26 2.31
N PRO A 111 -14.92 7.86 1.05
CA PRO A 111 -13.65 8.13 0.38
C PRO A 111 -13.51 9.63 0.09
N VAL A 112 -12.26 10.12 0.07
CA VAL A 112 -12.00 11.50 -0.38
C VAL A 112 -11.99 11.52 -1.91
N GLN A 113 -12.83 12.38 -2.50
CA GLN A 113 -12.83 12.65 -3.93
C GLN A 113 -12.97 14.15 -4.14
N SER A 114 -11.87 14.82 -4.54
CA SER A 114 -11.92 16.26 -4.87
C SER A 114 -12.32 16.50 -6.32
N SER A 115 -12.25 15.46 -7.15
CA SER A 115 -12.46 15.53 -8.60
C SER A 115 -13.82 14.91 -8.94
N ALA A 116 -14.56 15.53 -9.87
CA ALA A 116 -15.78 14.94 -10.40
C ALA A 116 -15.49 13.53 -10.98
N PRO A 117 -16.44 12.59 -10.89
CA PRO A 117 -16.29 11.27 -11.49
C PRO A 117 -15.94 11.38 -12.97
N ILE A 118 -14.97 10.60 -13.43
CA ILE A 118 -14.63 10.54 -14.85
C ILE A 118 -15.86 9.94 -15.56
N LYS A 119 -16.53 10.75 -16.39
CA LYS A 119 -17.60 10.27 -17.26
C LYS A 119 -16.96 9.38 -18.34
N HIS A 120 -17.00 8.07 -18.10
CA HIS A 120 -16.61 7.09 -19.10
C HIS A 120 -17.80 6.81 -20.02
N ASN A 121 -17.59 6.90 -21.34
CA ASN A 121 -18.52 6.35 -22.35
C ASN A 121 -18.29 4.84 -22.56
N LEU A 122 -17.77 4.15 -21.54
CA LEU A 122 -17.50 2.71 -21.61
C LEU A 122 -18.80 1.92 -21.42
N PRO A 123 -18.98 0.79 -22.12
CA PRO A 123 -20.02 -0.18 -21.80
C PRO A 123 -20.01 -0.53 -20.31
N PHE A 124 -21.19 -0.74 -19.70
CA PHE A 124 -21.36 -0.96 -18.25
C PHE A 124 -20.39 -1.98 -17.64
N HIS A 125 -20.11 -3.07 -18.36
CA HIS A 125 -19.19 -4.13 -17.91
C HIS A 125 -17.71 -3.70 -17.90
N LEU A 126 -17.31 -2.69 -18.67
CA LEU A 126 -15.95 -2.13 -18.67
C LEU A 126 -15.81 -0.93 -17.74
N GLN A 127 -16.93 -0.33 -17.32
CA GLN A 127 -16.94 0.82 -16.42
C GLN A 127 -16.41 0.48 -15.03
N ALA A 128 -16.60 -0.75 -14.57
CA ALA A 128 -16.05 -1.27 -13.30
C ALA A 128 -14.51 -1.40 -13.29
N LEU A 129 -13.89 -1.46 -14.46
CA LEU A 129 -12.43 -1.53 -14.62
C LEU A 129 -11.79 -0.13 -14.75
N ALA A 130 -12.61 0.88 -15.02
CA ALA A 130 -12.15 2.24 -15.21
C ALA A 130 -12.09 2.98 -13.86
N PRO A 131 -11.02 3.74 -13.58
CA PRO A 131 -10.95 4.55 -12.36
C PRO A 131 -12.12 5.54 -12.34
N ALA A 132 -12.94 5.49 -11.30
CA ALA A 132 -14.10 6.38 -11.15
C ALA A 132 -13.67 7.85 -10.99
N SER A 133 -12.47 8.09 -10.47
CA SER A 133 -11.85 9.41 -10.33
C SER A 133 -10.33 9.32 -10.51
N PRO A 134 -9.64 10.43 -10.79
CA PRO A 134 -8.19 10.50 -10.74
C PRO A 134 -7.67 10.06 -9.37
N ARG A 135 -6.72 9.12 -9.34
CA ARG A 135 -6.08 8.70 -8.08
C ARG A 135 -4.92 9.64 -7.75
N ARG A 136 -5.21 10.68 -6.96
CA ARG A 136 -4.18 11.53 -6.37
C ARG A 136 -3.69 10.91 -5.07
N ALA A 137 -2.37 10.73 -4.96
CA ALA A 137 -1.74 10.06 -3.81
C ALA A 137 -2.15 10.65 -2.44
N MET A 138 -2.35 11.97 -2.36
CA MET A 138 -2.80 12.62 -1.11
C MET A 138 -4.24 12.25 -0.73
N GLU A 139 -5.16 12.24 -1.70
CA GLU A 139 -6.57 11.87 -1.46
C GLU A 139 -6.67 10.39 -1.05
N GLU A 140 -5.87 9.55 -1.71
CA GLU A 140 -5.74 8.15 -1.38
C GLU A 140 -5.18 7.97 0.04
N ALA A 141 -4.09 8.64 0.40
CA ALA A 141 -3.52 8.59 1.76
C ALA A 141 -4.54 8.99 2.84
N ILE A 142 -5.33 10.05 2.62
CA ILE A 142 -6.39 10.45 3.55
C ILE A 142 -7.48 9.37 3.63
N THR A 143 -7.87 8.78 2.50
CA THR A 143 -8.85 7.70 2.46
C THR A 143 -8.34 6.47 3.22
N LEU A 144 -7.08 6.08 3.04
CA LEU A 144 -6.47 4.97 3.77
C LEU A 144 -6.39 5.23 5.27
N ALA A 145 -6.10 6.47 5.70
CA ALA A 145 -6.17 6.85 7.11
C ALA A 145 -7.59 6.69 7.69
N ARG A 146 -8.64 6.99 6.90
CA ARG A 146 -10.04 6.75 7.30
C ARG A 146 -10.36 5.26 7.36
N VAL A 147 -9.88 4.47 6.41
CA VAL A 147 -10.01 2.99 6.39
C VAL A 147 -9.37 2.38 7.63
N LEU A 148 -8.13 2.76 7.95
CA LEU A 148 -7.44 2.33 9.17
C LEU A 148 -8.30 2.63 10.41
N ARG A 149 -8.82 3.86 10.53
CA ARG A 149 -9.70 4.25 11.64
C ARG A 149 -10.99 3.42 11.68
N GLY A 150 -11.56 3.12 10.51
CA GLY A 150 -12.73 2.24 10.36
C GLY A 150 -12.44 0.83 10.87
N LEU A 151 -11.31 0.24 10.47
CA LEU A 151 -10.85 -1.06 10.97
C LEU A 151 -10.65 -1.04 12.48
N VAL A 152 -9.91 -0.06 13.01
CA VAL A 152 -9.66 0.06 14.47
C VAL A 152 -10.98 0.11 15.25
N ARG A 153 -11.96 0.87 14.76
CA ARG A 153 -13.28 1.00 15.41
C ARG A 153 -14.11 -0.28 15.31
N LYS A 154 -14.16 -0.90 14.13
CA LYS A 154 -14.98 -2.11 13.88
C LYS A 154 -14.33 -3.40 14.38
N SER A 155 -13.06 -3.36 14.77
CA SER A 155 -12.35 -4.48 15.40
C SER A 155 -12.37 -4.39 16.94
N GLN A 156 -13.38 -3.75 17.50
CA GLN A 156 -13.60 -3.70 18.94
C GLN A 156 -14.75 -4.65 19.31
N PRO A 157 -14.61 -5.44 20.38
CA PRO A 157 -13.45 -5.52 21.28
C PRO A 157 -12.29 -6.36 20.71
N PRO A 158 -11.01 -6.12 21.09
CA PRO A 158 -9.85 -6.75 20.44
C PRO A 158 -9.78 -8.28 20.56
N HIS A 159 -10.47 -8.87 21.53
CA HIS A 159 -10.49 -10.33 21.70
C HIS A 159 -11.38 -11.04 20.67
N GLU A 160 -12.28 -10.31 20.00
CA GLU A 160 -13.06 -10.81 18.86
C GLU A 160 -12.28 -10.73 17.55
N HIS A 161 -11.20 -9.93 17.50
CA HIS A 161 -10.36 -9.71 16.31
C HIS A 161 -8.86 -9.82 16.65
N PRO A 162 -8.40 -10.95 17.20
CA PRO A 162 -7.06 -11.06 17.80
C PRO A 162 -5.89 -10.96 16.81
N ASP A 163 -6.16 -11.01 15.50
CA ASP A 163 -5.19 -11.00 14.41
C ASP A 163 -5.22 -9.73 13.54
N VAL A 164 -6.19 -8.84 13.77
CA VAL A 164 -6.35 -7.59 13.03
C VAL A 164 -5.47 -6.49 13.66
N LEU A 165 -4.64 -5.85 12.83
CA LEU A 165 -3.73 -4.76 13.20
C LEU A 165 -2.77 -5.09 14.36
N THR A 166 -2.47 -6.38 14.56
CA THR A 166 -1.65 -6.83 15.70
C THR A 166 -0.15 -6.80 15.38
N ARG A 167 0.24 -7.23 14.18
CA ARG A 167 1.63 -7.32 13.76
C ARG A 167 1.79 -6.73 12.37
N PRO A 168 2.56 -5.63 12.22
CA PRO A 168 2.92 -5.19 10.88
C PRO A 168 3.83 -6.25 10.28
N MET A 169 3.80 -6.34 8.96
CA MET A 169 4.84 -7.07 8.25
C MET A 169 6.21 -6.42 8.56
N ASP A 170 7.24 -7.24 8.69
CA ASP A 170 8.62 -6.81 8.86
C ASP A 170 9.54 -7.62 7.92
N ALA A 171 9.81 -7.06 6.74
CA ALA A 171 10.66 -7.72 5.75
C ALA A 171 12.08 -7.99 6.26
N ARG A 172 12.59 -7.19 7.22
CA ARG A 172 13.91 -7.44 7.82
C ARG A 172 13.88 -8.63 8.75
N ALA A 173 12.81 -8.80 9.53
CA ALA A 173 12.61 -9.98 10.35
C ALA A 173 12.55 -11.24 9.48
N ASP A 174 11.80 -11.20 8.39
CA ASP A 174 11.66 -12.34 7.47
C ASP A 174 13.00 -12.74 6.84
N VAL A 175 13.78 -11.78 6.33
CA VAL A 175 15.12 -12.04 5.78
C VAL A 175 16.07 -12.60 6.85
N ARG A 176 16.05 -12.02 8.07
CA ARG A 176 16.89 -12.52 9.17
C ARG A 176 16.53 -13.94 9.55
N ALA A 177 15.23 -14.25 9.68
CA ALA A 177 14.75 -15.59 9.98
C ALA A 177 15.24 -16.59 8.92
N PHE A 178 14.98 -16.31 7.64
CA PHE A 178 15.41 -17.14 6.51
C PHE A 178 16.92 -17.46 6.52
N LEU A 179 17.76 -16.43 6.70
CA LEU A 179 19.20 -16.59 6.76
C LEU A 179 19.66 -17.35 8.01
N SER A 180 19.06 -17.05 9.17
CA SER A 180 19.43 -17.69 10.44
C SER A 180 19.09 -19.17 10.48
N GLU A 181 17.96 -19.56 9.88
CA GLU A 181 17.50 -20.94 9.76
C GLU A 181 18.25 -21.71 8.66
N ARG A 182 19.07 -21.01 7.85
CA ARG A 182 19.68 -21.55 6.61
C ARG A 182 18.62 -22.19 5.72
N SER A 183 17.44 -21.58 5.68
CA SER A 183 16.32 -22.11 4.93
C SER A 183 16.66 -22.17 3.44
N LYS A 184 16.18 -23.22 2.78
CA LYS A 184 16.26 -23.39 1.32
C LYS A 184 14.89 -23.24 0.66
N VAL A 185 13.86 -22.92 1.44
CA VAL A 185 12.47 -22.86 0.99
C VAL A 185 12.02 -21.41 1.06
N LEU A 186 11.65 -20.86 -0.10
CA LEU A 186 11.04 -19.54 -0.21
C LEU A 186 9.53 -19.69 -0.42
N HIS A 187 8.75 -19.12 0.48
CA HIS A 187 7.30 -19.04 0.32
C HIS A 187 6.93 -17.72 -0.38
N MET A 188 6.40 -17.80 -1.59
CA MET A 188 5.94 -16.64 -2.36
C MET A 188 4.40 -16.60 -2.35
N ALA A 189 3.83 -15.48 -1.92
CA ALA A 189 2.39 -15.25 -1.91
C ALA A 189 2.07 -13.86 -2.46
N GLY A 190 0.84 -13.65 -2.92
CA GLY A 190 0.37 -12.35 -3.39
C GLY A 190 1.01 -11.88 -4.71
N LEU A 191 1.43 -12.80 -5.56
CA LEU A 191 1.91 -12.47 -6.90
C LEU A 191 0.77 -11.85 -7.73
N PRO A 192 1.04 -10.81 -8.54
CA PRO A 192 0.09 -10.33 -9.53
C PRO A 192 -0.46 -11.48 -10.38
N HIS A 193 -1.77 -11.45 -10.65
CA HIS A 193 -2.46 -12.49 -11.45
C HIS A 193 -1.87 -12.70 -12.85
N ASP A 194 -1.16 -11.72 -13.37
CA ASP A 194 -0.49 -11.68 -14.66
C ASP A 194 1.02 -12.01 -14.60
N THR A 195 1.54 -12.38 -13.42
CA THR A 195 2.96 -12.78 -13.27
C THR A 195 3.23 -14.03 -14.10
N THR A 196 4.16 -13.92 -15.04
CA THR A 196 4.56 -15.05 -15.91
C THR A 196 5.64 -15.92 -15.26
N GLN A 197 5.75 -17.18 -15.72
CA GLN A 197 6.85 -18.06 -15.29
C GLN A 197 8.22 -17.45 -15.60
N SER A 198 8.38 -16.85 -16.77
CA SER A 198 9.64 -16.22 -17.19
C SER A 198 10.05 -15.06 -16.27
N GLU A 199 9.09 -14.27 -15.78
CA GLU A 199 9.35 -13.23 -14.79
C GLU A 199 9.79 -13.81 -13.46
N LEU A 200 9.16 -14.89 -12.99
CA LEU A 200 9.58 -15.58 -11.77
C LEU A 200 11.01 -16.11 -11.88
N GLU A 201 11.35 -16.77 -12.98
CA GLU A 201 12.70 -17.31 -13.22
C GLU A 201 13.76 -16.19 -13.23
N SER A 202 13.43 -15.02 -13.80
CA SER A 202 14.33 -13.87 -13.83
C SER A 202 14.69 -13.31 -12.44
N TRP A 203 13.91 -13.61 -11.41
CA TRP A 203 14.22 -13.16 -10.04
C TRP A 203 15.31 -14.00 -9.37
N PHE A 204 15.58 -15.20 -9.89
CA PHE A 204 16.51 -16.17 -9.32
C PHE A 204 17.74 -16.43 -10.18
N THR A 205 17.85 -15.78 -11.34
CA THR A 205 18.95 -15.93 -12.30
C THR A 205 19.77 -14.66 -12.39
#